data_AF-A0A8S1UG79-F1
#
_entry.id   AF-A0A8S1UG79-F1
#
_cell.length_a   1.000
_cell.length_b   1.000
_cell.length_c   1.000
_cell.angle_alpha   90.00
_cell.angle_beta   90.00
_cell.angle_gamma   90.00
#
_symmetry.space_group_name_H-M   'P 1'
#
loop_
_entity.id
_entity.type
_entity.pdbx_description
1 polymer ?
#
loop_
_entity_poly.entity_id
_entity_poly.type
_entity_poly.pdbx_seq_one_letter_code
_entity_poly.pdbx_strand_id
1 'polypeptide(L)' 'MGYQAYQPPIDTKHYSNLAIVLTFIGFCFLSYFVIYQITQNKQQRSLAKELSVGLFASLFLSSGTLFSFLALGLFF' A
#
# COMPACT_ATOMS: atom_id res chain seq x y z
N MET A 1 12.44 35.73 -18.20
CA MET A 1 12.55 34.53 -17.34
C MET A 1 11.13 34.17 -16.91
N GLY A 2 10.51 33.22 -17.61
CA GLY A 2 9.11 32.86 -17.37
C GLY A 2 9.03 31.83 -16.24
N TYR A 3 8.27 32.15 -15.19
CA TYR A 3 7.93 31.18 -14.15
C TYR A 3 6.94 30.19 -14.73
N GLN A 4 7.30 28.91 -14.74
CA GLN A 4 6.40 27.84 -15.15
C GLN A 4 5.53 27.47 -13.94
N ALA A 5 4.21 27.52 -14.09
CA ALA A 5 3.29 27.12 -13.04
C ALA A 5 3.52 25.63 -12.71
N TYR A 6 3.66 25.31 -11.43
CA TYR A 6 3.78 23.92 -10.98
C TYR A 6 2.48 23.17 -11.30
N GLN A 7 2.55 22.26 -12.26
CA GLN A 7 1.47 21.32 -12.52
C GLN A 7 1.72 20.07 -11.66
N PRO A 8 0.81 19.71 -10.76
CA PRO A 8 0.96 18.49 -9.98
C PRO A 8 0.97 17.28 -10.93
N PRO A 9 1.85 16.29 -10.70
CA PRO A 9 1.98 15.12 -11.59
C PRO A 9 0.75 14.21 -11.57
N ILE A 10 -0.17 14.38 -10.61
CA ILE A 10 -1.38 13.58 -10.46
C ILE A 10 -2.58 14.52 -10.29
N ASP A 11 -3.59 14.32 -11.13
CA ASP A 11 -4.87 15.05 -11.05
C ASP A 11 -5.67 14.56 -9.82
N THR A 12 -6.32 15.49 -9.11
CA THR A 12 -7.05 15.22 -7.86
C THR A 12 -8.14 14.16 -8.01
N LYS A 13 -8.68 14.01 -9.22
CA LYS A 13 -9.68 12.99 -9.57
C LYS A 13 -9.18 11.55 -9.43
N HIS A 14 -7.88 11.33 -9.56
CA HIS A 14 -7.31 9.97 -9.56
C HIS A 14 -6.88 9.49 -8.18
N TYR A 15 -6.76 10.37 -7.18
CA TYR A 15 -6.31 10.00 -5.83
C TYR A 15 -7.22 8.97 -5.18
N SER A 16 -8.54 9.14 -5.29
CA SER A 16 -9.52 8.21 -4.69
C SER A 16 -9.44 6.80 -5.29
N ASN A 17 -9.38 6.70 -6.62
CA ASN A 17 -9.27 5.41 -7.30
C ASN A 17 -7.94 4.70 -6.95
N LEU A 18 -6.83 5.43 -6.92
CA LEU A 18 -5.53 4.89 -6.52
C LEU A 18 -5.54 4.41 -5.06
N ALA A 19 -6.10 5.21 -4.14
CA ALA A 19 -6.22 4.86 -2.73
C ALA A 19 -6.94 3.53 -2.53
N ILE A 20 -8.09 3.37 -3.18
CA ILE A 20 -8.92 2.15 -3.07
C ILE A 20 -8.15 0.94 -3.59
N VAL A 21 -7.55 1.03 -4.77
CA VAL A 21 -6.84 -0.09 -5.41
C VAL A 21 -5.62 -0.51 -4.59
N LEU A 22 -4.78 0.44 -4.16
CA LEU A 22 -3.58 0.13 -3.37
C LEU A 22 -3.95 -0.46 -2.00
N THR A 23 -4.97 0.09 -1.34
CA THR A 23 -5.42 -0.40 -0.04
C THR A 23 -6.04 -1.79 -0.13
N PHE A 24 -6.86 -2.04 -1.15
CA PHE A 24 -7.47 -3.35 -1.37
C PHE A 24 -6.43 -4.44 -1.60
N ILE A 25 -5.46 -4.18 -2.49
CA ILE A 25 -4.34 -5.10 -2.75
C ILE A 25 -3.49 -5.32 -1.49
N GLY A 26 -3.19 -4.25 -0.74
CA GLY A 26 -2.46 -4.38 0.52
C GLY A 26 -3.18 -5.27 1.54
N PHE A 27 -4.52 -5.18 1.62
CA PHE A 27 -5.34 -6.04 2.48
C PHE A 27 -5.32 -7.51 2.02
N CYS A 28 -5.33 -7.77 0.71
CA CYS A 28 -5.18 -9.13 0.17
C CYS A 28 -3.84 -9.76 0.60
N PHE A 29 -2.73 -9.01 0.50
CA PHE A 29 -1.42 -9.48 0.94
C PHE A 29 -1.34 -9.69 2.45
N LEU A 30 -1.94 -8.78 3.23
CA LEU A 30 -2.02 -8.93 4.69
C LEU A 30 -2.80 -10.18 5.08
N SER A 31 -3.95 -10.43 4.46
CA SER A 31 -4.76 -11.63 4.70
C SER A 31 -3.98 -12.91 4.36
N TYR A 32 -3.29 -12.92 3.21
CA TYR A 32 -2.43 -14.04 2.82
C TYR A 32 -1.31 -14.29 3.85
N PHE A 33 -0.67 -13.24 4.36
CA PHE A 33 0.35 -13.35 5.39
C PHE A 33 -0.20 -13.93 6.69
N VAL A 34 -1.37 -13.48 7.14
CA VAL A 34 -2.02 -13.99 8.35
C VAL A 34 -2.38 -15.47 8.20
N ILE A 35 -2.96 -15.86 7.06
CA ILE A 35 -3.29 -17.26 6.76
C ILE A 35 -2.02 -18.12 6.73
N TYR A 36 -0.96 -17.63 6.08
CA TYR A 36 0.32 -18.34 6.04
C TYR A 36 0.88 -18.57 7.45
N GLN A 37 0.82 -17.55 8.32
CA GLN A 37 1.28 -17.62 9.70
C GLN A 37 0.51 -18.62 10.57
N ILE A 38 -0.81 -18.75 10.38
CA ILE A 38 -1.64 -19.68 11.18
C ILE A 38 -1.61 -21.12 10.68
N THR A 39 -1.39 -21.33 9.37
CA THR A 39 -1.46 -22.67 8.76
C THR A 39 -0.10 -23.38 8.73
N GLN A 40 1.01 -22.65 8.64
CA GLN A 40 2.32 -23.26 8.50
C GLN A 40 2.88 -23.75 9.83
N ASN A 41 3.29 -25.03 9.86
CA ASN A 41 3.96 -25.64 11.00
C ASN A 41 5.39 -25.08 11.17
N LYS A 42 5.87 -24.92 12.41
CA LYS A 42 7.16 -24.29 12.77
C LYS A 42 8.38 -24.84 12.01
N GLN A 43 8.31 -26.08 11.52
CA GLN A 43 9.41 -26.79 10.86
C GLN A 43 9.57 -26.46 9.36
N GLN A 44 8.53 -25.92 8.70
CA GLN A 44 8.54 -25.54 7.27
C GLN A 44 8.63 -24.02 7.06
N ARG A 45 8.85 -23.28 8.15
CA ARG A 45 8.67 -21.84 8.22
C ARG A 45 9.93 -21.11 7.72
N SER A 46 9.86 -20.55 6.50
CA SER A 46 10.94 -19.74 5.95
C SER A 46 10.74 -18.27 6.31
N LEU A 47 11.52 -17.78 7.29
CA LEU A 47 11.52 -16.37 7.70
C LEU A 47 11.78 -15.41 6.52
N ALA A 48 12.61 -15.82 5.55
CA ALA A 48 12.91 -15.00 4.37
C ALA A 48 11.67 -14.78 3.49
N LYS A 49 10.82 -15.81 3.34
CA LYS A 49 9.58 -15.73 2.55
C LYS A 49 8.50 -14.93 3.28
N GLU A 50 8.47 -15.01 4.60
CA GLU A 50 7.56 -14.22 5.44
C GLU A 50 7.90 -12.74 5.42
N LEU A 51 9.18 -12.42 5.57
CA LEU A 51 9.66 -11.04 5.57
C LEU A 51 9.37 -10.37 4.22
N SER A 52 9.59 -11.07 3.10
CA SER A 52 9.30 -10.50 1.79
C SER A 52 7.81 -10.20 1.62
N VAL A 53 6.93 -11.14 1.97
CA VAL A 53 5.46 -10.93 1.88
C VAL A 53 5.01 -9.82 2.84
N GLY A 54 5.53 -9.77 4.06
CA GLY A 54 5.23 -8.71 5.03
C GLY A 54 5.74 -7.33 4.59
N LEU A 55 6.91 -7.27 3.94
CA LEU A 55 7.44 -6.05 3.35
C LEU A 55 6.57 -5.55 2.21
N PHE A 56 6.16 -6.43 1.28
CA PHE A 56 5.21 -6.05 0.24
C PHE A 56 3.88 -5.58 0.83
N ALA A 57 3.32 -6.31 1.81
CA ALA A 57 2.07 -5.92 2.46
C ALA A 57 2.19 -4.52 3.09
N SER A 58 3.23 -4.26 3.89
CA SER A 58 3.43 -2.96 4.56
C SER A 58 3.69 -1.81 3.59
N LEU A 59 4.44 -2.02 2.51
CA LEU A 59 4.66 -1.00 1.47
C LEU A 59 3.36 -0.61 0.77
N PHE A 60 2.56 -1.59 0.35
CA PHE A 60 1.28 -1.33 -0.32
C PHE A 60 0.26 -0.71 0.64
N LEU A 61 0.17 -1.18 1.89
CA LEU A 61 -0.73 -0.61 2.89
C LEU A 61 -0.34 0.83 3.26
N SER A 62 0.96 1.10 3.45
CA SER A 62 1.46 2.44 3.77
C SER A 62 1.18 3.41 2.63
N SER A 63 1.51 3.03 1.39
CA SER A 63 1.21 3.85 0.22
C SER A 63 -0.30 4.07 0.03
N GLY A 64 -1.13 3.03 0.18
CA GLY A 64 -2.59 3.15 0.13
C GLY A 64 -3.18 4.08 1.21
N THR A 65 -2.60 4.06 2.42
CA THR A 65 -3.02 4.93 3.53
C THR A 65 -2.70 6.40 3.24
N LEU A 66 -1.52 6.69 2.65
CA LEU A 66 -1.15 8.04 2.23
C LEU A 66 -2.10 8.59 1.15
N PHE A 67 -2.43 7.77 0.14
CA PHE A 67 -3.40 8.16 -0.89
C PHE A 67 -4.81 8.32 -0.33
N SER A 68 -5.19 7.54 0.67
CA SER A 68 -6.48 7.68 1.37
C SER A 68 -6.57 9.03 2.09
N PHE A 69 -5.50 9.46 2.76
CA PHE A 69 -5.42 10.77 3.41
C PHE A 69 -5.54 11.92 2.38
N LEU A 70 -4.85 11.80 1.24
CA LEU A 70 -4.97 12.72 0.11
C LEU A 70 -6.40 12.75 -0.46
N ALA A 71 -7.07 11.60 -0.56
CA ALA A 71 -8.45 11.51 -1.03
C ALA A 71 -9.45 12.17 -0.08
N LEU A 72 -9.16 12.22 1.22
CA LEU A 72 -9.93 12.95 2.22
C LEU A 72 -9.70 14.48 2.17
N GLY A 73 -8.79 14.95 1.30
CA GLY A 73 -8.44 16.37 1.21
C GLY A 73 -7.52 16.84 2.34
N LEU A 74 -6.85 15.91 3.02
CA LEU A 74 -5.87 16.24 4.03
C LEU A 74 -4.50 16.32 3.34
N PHE A 75 -4.00 17.54 3.21
CA PHE A 75 -2.72 17.85 2.57
C PHE A 75 -1.70 18.14 3.68
N PHE A 76 -0.67 17.31 3.79
CA PHE A 76 0.46 17.50 4.73
C PHE A 76 1.58 18.30 4.08
#